data_AF-A0A0E3MRK0-F1
#
_entry.id   AF-A0A0E3MRK0-F1
#
_cell.length_a   1.000
_cell.length_b   1.000
_cell.length_c   1.000
_cell.angle_alpha   90.00
_cell.angle_beta   90.00
_cell.angle_gamma   90.00
#
_symmetry.space_group_name_H-M   'P 1'
#
loop_
_entity.id
_entity.type
_entity.pdbx_description
1 polymer ?
#
loop_
_entity_poly.entity_id
_entity_poly.type
_entity_poly.pdbx_seq_one_letter_code
_entity_poly.pdbx_strand_id
1 'polypeptide(L)'
;MMTTSELTEKYKVSRQTINNWVRNSEIPAPKEKKGHQNAWTPEQIEVIDNKIGQKNKLGGNLIPVDTKLCIKNRRYLGSKQKMLEFIDEIVSEKTNDVHSVADIFAGTGVVADLFNKQGKKVIVNDILTSNYISYQTWFGNESVDSKKIQEKVLELNNENGLSGYITENFGNKYFSLDNAKKIDAIREKIELYDDINNREKPGIQYLSSRLRTHIYSLLSFVGWILVFHQVFSQHKDCFLLR
;
A
#
# COMPACT_ATOMS: atom_id res chain seq x y z
N MET A 1 -24.93 -30.00 -5.53
CA MET A 1 -23.68 -29.50 -4.93
C MET A 1 -22.72 -29.14 -6.04
N MET A 2 -21.93 -28.07 -5.88
CA MET A 2 -20.88 -27.68 -6.83
C MET A 2 -19.52 -27.67 -6.16
N THR A 3 -18.47 -28.02 -6.88
CA THR A 3 -17.08 -27.89 -6.44
C THR A 3 -16.63 -26.43 -6.52
N THR A 4 -15.57 -26.09 -5.79
CA THR A 4 -14.97 -24.75 -5.85
C THR A 4 -14.49 -24.41 -7.27
N SER A 5 -14.04 -25.39 -8.06
CA SER A 5 -13.63 -25.15 -9.45
C SER A 5 -14.82 -24.79 -10.34
N GLU A 6 -15.93 -25.51 -10.22
CA GLU A 6 -17.16 -25.23 -10.96
C GLU A 6 -17.77 -23.87 -10.56
N LEU A 7 -17.63 -23.46 -9.29
CA LEU A 7 -18.02 -22.11 -8.87
C LEU A 7 -17.16 -21.01 -9.50
N THR A 8 -15.83 -21.19 -9.51
CA THR A 8 -14.93 -20.19 -10.12
C THR A 8 -15.21 -20.00 -11.60
N GLU A 9 -15.58 -21.08 -12.30
CA GLU A 9 -15.95 -21.04 -13.71
C GLU A 9 -17.32 -20.39 -13.92
N LYS A 10 -18.35 -20.83 -13.17
CA LYS A 10 -19.72 -20.28 -13.25
C LYS A 10 -19.76 -18.77 -13.03
N TYR A 11 -19.00 -18.26 -12.06
CA TYR A 11 -19.03 -16.86 -11.64
C TYR A 11 -17.86 -16.02 -12.16
N LYS A 12 -16.92 -16.61 -12.91
CA LYS A 12 -15.69 -15.95 -13.39
C LYS A 12 -14.91 -15.24 -12.27
N VAL A 13 -14.87 -15.84 -11.08
CA VAL A 13 -14.12 -15.32 -9.92
C VAL A 13 -12.96 -16.25 -9.56
N SER A 14 -11.89 -15.71 -8.98
CA SER A 14 -10.75 -16.53 -8.57
C SER A 14 -11.04 -17.35 -7.31
N ARG A 15 -10.32 -18.46 -7.12
CA ARG A 15 -10.38 -19.24 -5.85
C ARG A 15 -10.03 -18.39 -4.64
N GLN A 16 -9.08 -17.46 -4.79
CA GLN A 16 -8.69 -16.52 -3.74
C GLN A 16 -9.85 -15.61 -3.32
N THR A 17 -10.67 -15.18 -4.28
CA THR A 17 -11.85 -14.35 -4.01
C THR A 17 -12.85 -15.11 -3.14
N ILE A 18 -13.13 -16.38 -3.47
CA ILE A 18 -14.01 -17.25 -2.68
C ILE A 18 -13.44 -17.45 -1.25
N ASN A 19 -12.13 -17.73 -1.14
CA ASN A 19 -11.48 -17.89 0.17
C ASN A 19 -11.51 -16.62 1.02
N ASN A 20 -11.36 -15.44 0.40
CA ASN A 20 -11.47 -14.17 1.10
C ASN A 20 -12.90 -13.96 1.63
N TRP A 21 -13.92 -14.29 0.84
CA TRP A 21 -15.31 -14.20 1.30
C TRP A 21 -15.59 -15.11 2.50
N VAL A 22 -15.05 -16.33 2.51
CA VAL A 22 -15.13 -17.23 3.67
C VAL A 22 -14.41 -16.63 4.88
N ARG A 23 -13.18 -16.13 4.68
CA ARG A 23 -12.35 -15.56 5.76
C ARG A 23 -12.99 -14.33 6.41
N ASN A 24 -13.68 -13.52 5.61
CA ASN A 24 -14.37 -12.32 6.07
C ASN A 24 -15.79 -12.60 6.57
N SER A 25 -16.19 -13.88 6.69
CA SER A 25 -17.55 -14.31 7.07
C SER A 25 -18.65 -13.77 6.15
N GLU A 26 -18.31 -13.42 4.90
CA GLU A 26 -19.25 -12.93 3.88
C GLU A 26 -20.04 -14.08 3.23
N ILE A 27 -19.48 -15.30 3.23
CA ILE A 27 -20.15 -16.54 2.87
C ILE A 27 -19.76 -17.65 3.88
N PRO A 28 -20.62 -18.64 4.12
CA PRO A 28 -20.28 -19.74 5.02
C PRO A 28 -19.14 -20.60 4.47
N ALA A 29 -18.30 -21.15 5.34
CA ALA A 29 -17.27 -22.11 4.94
C ALA A 29 -17.90 -23.36 4.29
N PRO A 30 -17.24 -23.97 3.29
CA PRO A 30 -17.74 -25.18 2.66
C PRO A 30 -17.84 -26.31 3.70
N LYS A 31 -19.01 -26.92 3.80
CA LYS A 31 -19.27 -27.97 4.80
C LYS A 31 -18.90 -29.36 4.29
N GLU A 32 -18.76 -29.52 2.97
CA GLU A 32 -18.60 -30.80 2.33
C GLU A 32 -17.38 -30.84 1.39
N LYS A 33 -16.97 -32.05 1.02
CA LYS A 33 -15.90 -32.29 0.06
C LYS A 33 -16.35 -33.31 -0.97
N LYS A 34 -16.01 -33.05 -2.24
CA LYS A 34 -16.15 -34.00 -3.34
C LYS A 34 -14.73 -34.39 -3.77
N GLY A 35 -14.25 -35.54 -3.29
CA GLY A 35 -12.83 -35.90 -3.37
C GLY A 35 -11.96 -34.95 -2.55
N HIS A 36 -10.92 -34.39 -3.16
CA HIS A 36 -10.04 -33.41 -2.52
C HIS A 36 -10.55 -31.96 -2.61
N GLN A 37 -11.64 -31.71 -3.34
CA GLN A 37 -12.16 -30.36 -3.55
C GLN A 37 -13.28 -30.03 -2.56
N ASN A 38 -13.27 -28.81 -2.05
CA ASN A 38 -14.39 -28.27 -1.28
C ASN A 38 -15.63 -28.21 -2.16
N ALA A 39 -16.74 -28.75 -1.65
CA ALA A 39 -18.04 -28.80 -2.26
C ALA A 39 -19.03 -27.89 -1.51
N TRP A 40 -19.93 -27.29 -2.26
CA TRP A 40 -20.85 -26.26 -1.82
C TRP A 40 -22.27 -26.72 -2.04
N THR A 41 -23.08 -26.65 -0.98
CA THR A 41 -24.49 -27.08 -1.02
C THR A 41 -25.34 -26.08 -1.80
N PRO A 42 -26.52 -26.49 -2.31
CA PRO A 42 -27.43 -25.58 -3.01
C PRO A 42 -27.76 -24.31 -2.22
N GLU A 43 -27.91 -24.41 -0.90
CA GLU A 43 -28.19 -23.27 -0.01
C GLU A 43 -26.99 -22.30 0.05
N GLN A 44 -25.76 -22.82 0.06
CA GLN A 44 -24.55 -21.98 0.01
C GLN A 44 -24.39 -21.28 -1.34
N ILE A 45 -24.80 -21.96 -2.42
CA ILE A 45 -24.78 -21.39 -3.78
C ILE A 45 -25.78 -20.24 -3.88
N GLU A 46 -26.96 -20.34 -3.26
CA GLU A 46 -27.95 -19.27 -3.22
C GLU A 46 -27.43 -18.01 -2.49
N VAL A 47 -26.68 -18.19 -1.40
CA VAL A 47 -25.99 -17.07 -0.71
C VAL A 47 -24.96 -16.41 -1.63
N ILE A 48 -24.20 -17.19 -2.40
CA ILE A 48 -23.22 -16.68 -3.36
C ILE A 48 -23.92 -15.96 -4.52
N ASP A 49 -25.03 -16.52 -5.04
CA ASP A 49 -25.85 -15.92 -6.09
C ASP A 49 -26.41 -14.56 -5.65
N ASN A 50 -26.95 -14.47 -4.44
CA ASN A 50 -27.44 -13.21 -3.87
C ASN A 50 -26.32 -12.18 -3.69
N LYS A 51 -25.14 -12.60 -3.27
CA LYS A 51 -23.97 -11.71 -3.13
C LYS A 51 -23.51 -11.15 -4.48
N ILE A 52 -23.46 -11.99 -5.51
CA ILE A 52 -23.05 -11.59 -6.86
C ILE A 52 -24.15 -10.75 -7.53
N GLY A 53 -25.42 -11.10 -7.32
CA GLY A 53 -26.57 -10.32 -7.75
C GLY A 53 -26.64 -8.94 -7.13
N GLN A 54 -26.32 -8.81 -5.83
CA GLN A 54 -26.14 -7.50 -5.17
C GLN A 54 -24.95 -6.73 -5.78
N LYS A 55 -23.83 -7.39 -6.05
CA LYS A 55 -22.64 -6.78 -6.68
C LYS A 55 -22.91 -6.28 -8.11
N ASN A 56 -23.85 -6.89 -8.82
CA ASN A 56 -24.25 -6.51 -10.18
C ASN A 56 -25.38 -5.47 -10.22
N LYS A 57 -26.29 -5.44 -9.23
CA LYS A 57 -27.27 -4.35 -9.06
C LYS A 57 -26.64 -3.07 -8.51
N LEU A 58 -25.58 -3.21 -7.72
CA LEU A 58 -24.69 -2.14 -7.27
C LEU A 58 -23.51 -2.04 -8.25
N GLY A 59 -23.78 -1.64 -9.49
CA GLY A 59 -22.72 -1.26 -10.43
C GLY A 59 -21.78 -0.26 -9.74
N GLY A 60 -20.60 -0.74 -9.36
CA GLY A 60 -19.54 0.07 -8.75
C GLY A 60 -19.60 0.24 -7.22
N ASN A 61 -19.98 -0.76 -6.42
CA ASN A 61 -19.76 -0.66 -4.97
C ASN A 61 -18.31 -0.90 -4.57
N LEU A 62 -17.57 0.22 -4.54
CA LEU A 62 -16.56 0.65 -3.58
C LEU A 62 -16.16 -0.43 -2.54
N ILE A 63 -14.92 -0.89 -2.63
CA ILE A 63 -14.22 -1.49 -1.48
C ILE A 63 -14.28 -0.44 -0.36
N PRO A 64 -14.58 -0.80 0.91
CA PRO A 64 -14.60 0.15 2.00
C PRO A 64 -13.30 0.96 2.01
N VAL A 65 -13.43 2.26 1.78
CA VAL A 65 -12.36 3.26 1.76
C VAL A 65 -11.90 3.48 3.20
N ASP A 66 -11.16 2.52 3.76
CA ASP A 66 -10.64 2.63 5.12
C ASP A 66 -9.27 1.94 5.31
N THR A 67 -8.50 1.76 4.22
CA THR A 67 -7.13 1.26 4.36
C THR A 67 -6.19 2.42 4.69
N LYS A 68 -6.15 2.80 5.96
CA LYS A 68 -5.18 3.73 6.54
C LYS A 68 -3.75 3.44 6.05
N LEU A 69 -3.12 4.38 5.36
CA LEU A 69 -1.73 4.22 4.93
C LEU A 69 -0.82 4.32 6.14
N CYS A 70 -0.14 3.21 6.38
CA CYS A 70 0.88 3.10 7.41
C CYS A 70 2.20 2.74 6.72
N ILE A 71 3.33 3.14 7.29
CA ILE A 71 4.66 2.76 6.80
C ILE A 71 4.83 1.24 6.68
N LYS A 72 4.13 0.47 7.54
CA LYS A 72 4.07 -1.00 7.53
C LYS A 72 3.37 -1.61 6.31
N ASN A 73 2.63 -0.82 5.52
CA ASN A 73 1.91 -1.31 4.34
C ASN A 73 2.83 -1.53 3.11
N ARG A 74 4.15 -1.30 3.25
CA ARG A 74 5.15 -1.68 2.23
C ARG A 74 5.51 -3.17 2.39
N ARG A 75 5.37 -3.94 1.30
CA ARG A 75 5.96 -5.27 1.22
C ARG A 75 7.47 -5.13 1.07
N TYR A 76 8.21 -5.74 1.98
CA TYR A 76 9.66 -5.74 1.98
C TYR A 76 10.13 -7.06 2.58
N LEU A 77 11.04 -7.73 1.88
CA LEU A 77 11.57 -8.99 2.35
C LEU A 77 12.36 -8.76 3.64
N GLY A 78 12.11 -9.57 4.67
CA GLY A 78 12.77 -9.42 5.97
C GLY A 78 12.24 -8.28 6.85
N SER A 79 11.08 -7.69 6.50
CA SER A 79 10.41 -6.67 7.33
C SER A 79 10.22 -7.16 8.78
N LYS A 80 10.63 -6.32 9.75
CA LYS A 80 10.53 -6.61 11.19
C LYS A 80 9.17 -6.26 11.81
N GLN A 81 8.15 -6.01 10.99
CA GLN A 81 6.81 -5.61 11.46
C GLN A 81 6.24 -6.55 12.54
N LYS A 82 6.42 -7.87 12.39
CA LYS A 82 5.92 -8.87 13.36
C LYS A 82 6.74 -8.96 14.65
N MET A 83 7.94 -8.36 14.66
CA MET A 83 8.88 -8.40 15.78
C MET A 83 8.94 -7.07 16.55
N LEU A 84 8.11 -6.08 16.19
CA LEU A 84 8.18 -4.75 16.80
C LEU A 84 7.96 -4.80 18.31
N GLU A 85 6.98 -5.56 18.79
CA GLU A 85 6.71 -5.73 20.23
C GLU A 85 7.92 -6.32 20.97
N PHE A 86 8.51 -7.37 20.41
CA PHE A 86 9.71 -7.99 20.98
C PHE A 86 10.91 -7.04 21.00
N ILE A 87 11.12 -6.27 19.92
CA ILE A 87 12.20 -5.27 19.86
C ILE A 87 11.98 -4.18 20.91
N ASP A 88 10.74 -3.69 21.04
CA ASP A 88 10.38 -2.66 22.01
C ASP A 88 10.63 -3.12 23.45
N GLU A 89 10.19 -4.34 23.77
CA GLU A 89 10.37 -4.98 25.08
C GLU A 89 11.86 -5.07 25.44
N ILE A 90 12.67 -5.66 24.56
CA ILE A 90 14.11 -5.84 24.83
C ILE A 90 14.83 -4.51 24.95
N VAL A 91 14.54 -3.54 24.09
CA VAL A 91 15.18 -2.21 24.18
C VAL A 91 14.77 -1.51 25.47
N SER A 92 13.49 -1.56 25.85
CA SER A 92 12.99 -0.96 27.08
C SER A 92 13.54 -1.62 28.34
N GLU A 93 13.79 -2.93 28.33
CA GLU A 93 14.36 -3.67 29.46
C GLU A 93 15.87 -3.44 29.60
N LYS A 94 16.60 -3.45 28.47
CA LYS A 94 18.08 -3.47 28.47
C LYS A 94 18.71 -2.09 28.32
N THR A 95 17.94 -1.07 27.97
CA THR A 95 18.44 0.29 27.79
C THR A 95 17.62 1.29 28.59
N ASN A 96 18.28 2.33 29.10
CA ASN A 96 17.65 3.40 29.87
C ASN A 96 18.08 4.74 29.28
N ASP A 97 17.22 5.76 29.43
CA ASP A 97 17.50 7.13 29.02
C ASP A 97 17.93 7.32 27.54
N VAL A 98 17.38 6.48 26.66
CA VAL A 98 17.64 6.60 25.21
C VAL A 98 16.91 7.83 24.68
N HIS A 99 17.64 8.77 24.09
CA HIS A 99 17.04 9.93 23.39
C HIS A 99 17.07 9.81 21.87
N SER A 100 17.97 9.00 21.33
CA SER A 100 18.13 8.80 19.90
C SER A 100 18.35 7.35 19.51
N VAL A 101 17.80 6.93 18.37
CA VAL A 101 17.96 5.59 17.81
C VAL A 101 18.46 5.69 16.37
N ALA A 102 19.50 4.93 16.03
CA ALA A 102 20.00 4.83 14.66
C ALA A 102 19.61 3.49 14.04
N ASP A 103 18.73 3.52 13.04
CA ASP A 103 18.33 2.37 12.23
C ASP A 103 19.15 2.39 10.94
N ILE A 104 20.32 1.72 10.99
CA ILE A 104 21.33 1.77 9.92
C ILE A 104 20.99 0.92 8.69
N PHE A 105 20.01 0.01 8.83
CA PHE A 105 19.51 -0.89 7.78
C PHE A 105 17.97 -0.90 7.81
N ALA A 106 17.40 0.29 7.65
CA ALA A 106 16.01 0.51 8.02
C ALA A 106 14.99 -0.21 7.13
N GLY A 107 15.32 -0.53 5.87
CA GLY A 107 14.40 -1.17 4.93
C GLY A 107 13.05 -0.45 4.84
N THR A 108 12.00 -1.02 5.40
CA THR A 108 10.69 -0.35 5.47
C THR A 108 10.66 0.91 6.33
N GLY A 109 11.55 1.02 7.31
CA GLY A 109 11.56 2.06 8.34
C GLY A 109 10.59 1.76 9.49
N VAL A 110 10.03 0.55 9.60
CA VAL A 110 9.03 0.23 10.65
C VAL A 110 9.62 0.25 12.06
N VAL A 111 10.92 -0.03 12.23
CA VAL A 111 11.60 0.02 13.52
C VAL A 111 11.91 1.48 13.89
N ALA A 112 12.43 2.27 12.95
CA ALA A 112 12.54 3.72 13.13
C ALA A 112 11.19 4.39 13.47
N ASP A 113 10.10 4.03 12.79
CA ASP A 113 8.75 4.58 13.06
C ASP A 113 8.25 4.24 14.48
N LEU A 114 8.54 3.04 14.98
CA LEU A 114 8.22 2.65 16.36
C LEU A 114 8.87 3.62 17.36
N PHE A 115 10.19 3.81 17.30
CA PHE A 115 10.90 4.66 18.24
C PHE A 115 10.61 6.16 18.02
N ASN A 116 10.35 6.59 16.79
CA ASN A 116 9.94 7.97 16.51
C ASN A 116 8.60 8.29 17.19
N LYS A 117 7.61 7.38 17.11
CA LYS A 117 6.32 7.53 17.82
C LYS A 117 6.43 7.57 19.34
N GLN A 118 7.46 6.95 19.89
CA GLN A 118 7.81 7.05 21.31
C GLN A 118 8.54 8.36 21.67
N GLY A 119 8.66 9.29 20.72
CA GLY A 119 9.30 10.58 20.92
C GLY A 119 10.82 10.52 20.99
N LYS A 120 11.45 9.49 20.40
CA LYS A 120 12.90 9.41 20.22
C LYS A 120 13.30 10.10 18.92
N LYS A 121 14.47 10.74 18.92
CA LYS A 121 15.12 11.22 17.69
C LYS A 121 15.58 10.00 16.88
N VAL A 122 15.21 9.90 15.62
CA VAL A 122 15.61 8.75 14.79
C VAL A 122 16.61 9.15 13.72
N ILE A 123 17.61 8.30 13.50
CA ILE A 123 18.56 8.40 12.40
C ILE A 123 18.28 7.21 11.51
N VAL A 124 17.88 7.45 10.27
CA VAL A 124 17.43 6.38 9.36
C VAL A 124 18.37 6.33 8.16
N ASN A 125 18.89 5.14 7.87
CA ASN A 125 19.82 4.88 6.78
C ASN A 125 19.46 3.59 6.06
N ASP A 126 19.68 3.57 4.74
CA ASP A 126 19.60 2.38 3.91
C ASP A 126 20.36 2.62 2.60
N ILE A 127 20.96 1.58 2.02
CA ILE A 127 21.74 1.70 0.77
C ILE A 127 20.84 1.96 -0.46
N LEU A 128 19.55 1.57 -0.39
CA LEU A 128 18.64 1.69 -1.52
C LEU A 128 18.03 3.09 -1.59
N THR A 129 18.32 3.83 -2.67
CA THR A 129 17.76 5.16 -2.91
C THR A 129 16.23 5.19 -2.92
N SER A 130 15.57 4.10 -3.31
CA SER A 130 14.09 3.99 -3.24
C SER A 130 13.56 4.09 -1.80
N ASN A 131 14.32 3.60 -0.82
CA ASN A 131 13.96 3.70 0.59
C ASN A 131 14.16 5.13 1.10
N TYR A 132 15.20 5.83 0.63
CA TYR A 132 15.45 7.23 0.98
C TYR A 132 14.27 8.16 0.63
N ILE A 133 13.66 8.00 -0.54
CA ILE A 133 12.43 8.75 -0.91
C ILE A 133 11.31 8.48 0.09
N SER A 134 11.14 7.22 0.50
CA SER A 134 10.14 6.88 1.52
C SER A 134 10.48 7.51 2.87
N TYR A 135 11.74 7.51 3.29
CA TYR A 135 12.15 8.09 4.56
C TYR A 135 11.96 9.60 4.59
N GLN A 136 12.20 10.31 3.48
CA GLN A 136 11.87 11.73 3.39
C GLN A 136 10.37 11.97 3.59
N THR A 137 9.51 11.17 2.96
CA THR A 137 8.05 11.29 3.13
C THR A 137 7.64 11.12 4.59
N TRP A 138 8.07 10.03 5.23
CA TRP A 138 7.61 9.65 6.57
C TRP A 138 8.31 10.41 7.70
N PHE A 139 9.61 10.66 7.55
CA PHE A 139 10.47 11.20 8.62
C PHE A 139 11.10 12.55 8.27
N GLY A 140 10.81 13.16 7.13
CA GLY A 140 11.30 14.51 6.83
C GLY A 140 10.84 15.54 7.87
N ASN A 141 11.69 16.51 8.19
CA ASN A 141 11.38 17.51 9.23
C ASN A 141 10.60 18.72 8.71
N GLU A 142 10.56 18.93 7.38
CA GLU A 142 9.82 20.06 6.80
C GLU A 142 8.31 19.91 7.06
N SER A 143 7.62 21.03 7.26
CA SER A 143 6.15 21.07 7.29
C SER A 143 5.57 20.71 5.93
N VAL A 144 4.39 20.10 5.91
CA VAL A 144 3.75 19.65 4.67
C VAL A 144 2.35 20.23 4.59
N ASP A 145 2.01 20.81 3.44
CA ASP A 145 0.63 21.12 3.09
C ASP A 145 -0.04 19.87 2.51
N SER A 146 -0.85 19.21 3.35
CA SER A 146 -1.57 18.00 2.96
C SER A 146 -2.55 18.23 1.81
N LYS A 147 -3.17 19.42 1.74
CA LYS A 147 -4.12 19.76 0.70
C LYS A 147 -3.39 19.94 -0.63
N LYS A 148 -2.25 20.64 -0.63
CA LYS A 148 -1.40 20.79 -1.81
C LYS A 148 -0.97 19.43 -2.37
N ILE A 149 -0.44 18.54 -1.53
CA ILE A 149 -0.06 17.19 -1.96
C ILE A 149 -1.26 16.46 -2.58
N GLN A 150 -2.42 16.53 -1.95
CA GLN A 150 -3.63 15.88 -2.46
C GLN A 150 -4.03 16.40 -3.85
N GLU A 151 -4.00 17.72 -4.05
CA GLU A 151 -4.31 18.36 -5.33
C GLU A 151 -3.34 17.89 -6.42
N LYS A 152 -2.02 17.93 -6.15
CA LYS A 152 -1.00 17.44 -7.10
C LYS A 152 -1.17 15.96 -7.42
N VAL A 153 -1.44 15.14 -6.41
CA VAL A 153 -1.67 13.69 -6.61
C VAL A 153 -2.92 13.44 -7.47
N LEU A 154 -4.00 14.20 -7.26
CA LEU A 154 -5.19 14.11 -8.10
C LEU A 154 -4.92 14.56 -9.55
N GLU A 155 -4.17 15.64 -9.73
CA GLU A 155 -3.71 16.10 -11.04
C GLU A 155 -2.91 14.99 -11.76
N LEU A 156 -1.88 14.46 -11.11
CA LEU A 156 -1.03 13.40 -11.64
C LEU A 156 -1.81 12.13 -12.00
N ASN A 157 -2.84 11.78 -11.22
CA ASN A 157 -3.72 10.65 -11.51
C ASN A 157 -4.54 10.83 -12.80
N ASN A 158 -4.81 12.07 -13.19
CA ASN A 158 -5.55 12.42 -14.41
C ASN A 158 -4.65 12.73 -15.61
N GLU A 159 -3.33 12.85 -15.41
CA GLU A 159 -2.34 13.11 -16.47
C GLU A 159 -2.40 12.10 -17.64
N ASN A 160 -2.11 12.53 -18.87
CA ASN A 160 -2.05 11.58 -19.99
C ASN A 160 -0.72 10.82 -19.99
N GLY A 161 -0.74 9.57 -20.46
CA GLY A 161 0.49 8.77 -20.54
C GLY A 161 1.46 9.31 -21.61
N LEU A 162 2.76 9.27 -21.31
CA LEU A 162 3.86 9.64 -22.19
C LEU A 162 4.81 8.45 -22.34
N SER A 163 5.29 8.14 -23.53
CA SER A 163 6.34 7.11 -23.68
C SER A 163 7.70 7.70 -23.31
N GLY A 164 8.44 6.99 -22.46
CA GLY A 164 9.83 7.31 -22.15
C GLY A 164 10.60 6.08 -21.66
N TYR A 165 11.61 6.31 -20.83
CA TYR A 165 12.52 5.28 -20.34
C TYR A 165 11.79 4.10 -19.68
N ILE A 166 10.75 4.35 -18.88
CA ILE A 166 10.03 3.25 -18.20
C ILE A 166 9.25 2.40 -19.19
N THR A 167 8.59 3.06 -20.15
CA THR A 167 7.85 2.40 -21.24
C THR A 167 8.76 1.51 -22.08
N GLU A 168 9.93 2.01 -22.48
CA GLU A 168 10.88 1.27 -23.32
C GLU A 168 11.52 0.08 -22.59
N ASN A 169 11.91 0.26 -21.34
CA ASN A 169 12.72 -0.72 -20.63
C ASN A 169 11.89 -1.72 -19.81
N PHE A 170 10.74 -1.30 -19.27
CA PHE A 170 9.94 -2.10 -18.33
C PHE A 170 8.48 -2.33 -18.78
N GLY A 171 8.03 -1.64 -19.85
CA GLY A 171 6.73 -1.88 -20.46
C GLY A 171 6.58 -3.30 -21.01
N ASN A 172 5.42 -3.91 -20.79
CA ASN A 172 5.11 -5.32 -21.07
C ASN A 172 6.04 -6.36 -20.43
N LYS A 173 6.91 -5.96 -19.50
CA LYS A 173 7.77 -6.85 -18.70
C LYS A 173 7.34 -6.84 -17.25
N TYR A 174 7.32 -5.65 -16.65
CA TYR A 174 6.95 -5.42 -15.25
C TYR A 174 5.66 -4.62 -15.12
N PHE A 175 5.39 -3.71 -16.07
CA PHE A 175 4.19 -2.89 -16.11
C PHE A 175 3.47 -3.08 -17.44
N SER A 176 2.15 -2.95 -17.46
CA SER A 176 1.43 -2.77 -18.74
C SER A 176 1.94 -1.50 -19.43
N LEU A 177 1.85 -1.44 -20.77
CA LEU A 177 2.27 -0.24 -21.51
C LEU A 177 1.59 1.03 -21.01
N ASP A 178 0.28 1.00 -20.74
CA ASP A 178 -0.44 2.17 -20.24
C ASP A 178 0.06 2.63 -18.87
N ASN A 179 0.37 1.69 -17.98
CA ASN A 179 0.95 2.02 -16.67
C ASN A 179 2.38 2.55 -16.81
N ALA A 180 3.19 1.96 -17.69
CA ALA A 180 4.55 2.41 -17.95
C ALA A 180 4.57 3.86 -18.48
N LYS A 181 3.68 4.16 -19.45
CA LYS A 181 3.50 5.51 -19.98
C LYS A 181 3.02 6.51 -18.93
N LYS A 182 2.14 6.06 -18.05
CA LYS A 182 1.66 6.87 -16.94
C LYS A 182 2.78 7.18 -15.94
N ILE A 183 3.65 6.21 -15.64
CA ILE A 183 4.82 6.42 -14.77
C ILE A 183 5.76 7.45 -15.39
N ASP A 184 6.09 7.31 -16.67
CA ASP A 184 6.94 8.27 -17.39
C ASP A 184 6.33 9.68 -17.33
N ALA A 185 5.05 9.84 -17.65
CA ALA A 185 4.38 11.15 -17.57
C ALA A 185 4.39 11.75 -16.16
N ILE A 186 4.09 10.95 -15.13
CA ILE A 186 4.11 11.40 -13.73
C ILE A 186 5.51 11.85 -13.31
N ARG A 187 6.56 11.10 -13.71
CA ARG A 187 7.95 11.43 -13.39
C ARG A 187 8.34 12.79 -13.96
N GLU A 188 8.05 13.02 -15.23
CA GLU A 188 8.33 14.31 -15.88
C GLU A 188 7.52 15.43 -15.23
N LYS A 189 6.22 15.20 -14.98
CA LYS A 189 5.34 16.21 -14.40
C LYS A 189 5.76 16.66 -13.00
N ILE A 190 6.24 15.74 -12.16
CA ILE A 190 6.72 16.05 -10.80
C ILE A 190 7.94 16.98 -10.84
N GLU A 191 8.80 16.88 -11.85
CA GLU A 191 9.98 17.75 -11.99
C GLU A 191 9.61 19.18 -12.42
N LEU A 192 8.41 19.40 -12.95
CA LEU A 192 7.92 20.72 -13.36
C LEU A 192 7.28 21.52 -12.21
N TYR A 193 7.05 20.90 -11.05
CA TYR A 193 6.49 21.61 -9.90
C TYR A 193 7.55 22.48 -9.21
N ASP A 194 7.27 23.78 -9.14
CA ASP A 194 8.09 24.81 -8.48
C ASP A 194 7.53 25.22 -7.10
N ASP A 195 6.29 24.82 -6.80
CA ASP A 195 5.53 25.20 -5.62
C ASP A 195 5.52 24.15 -4.49
N ILE A 196 6.40 23.14 -4.57
CA ILE A 196 6.51 22.03 -3.61
C ILE A 196 7.86 22.01 -2.90
N ASN A 197 7.87 21.71 -1.61
CA ASN A 197 9.10 21.63 -0.81
C ASN A 197 9.78 20.24 -0.89
N ASN A 198 10.92 20.11 -0.21
CA ASN A 198 11.76 18.90 -0.30
C ASN A 198 11.10 17.67 0.35
N ARG A 199 10.12 17.85 1.23
CA ARG A 199 9.34 16.74 1.81
C ARG A 199 8.07 16.45 1.03
N GLU A 200 7.44 17.47 0.47
CA GLU A 200 6.24 17.37 -0.35
C GLU A 200 6.52 16.60 -1.64
N LYS A 201 7.65 16.85 -2.31
CA LYS A 201 8.02 16.16 -3.55
C LYS A 201 8.14 14.62 -3.40
N PRO A 202 8.93 14.09 -2.45
CA PRO A 202 8.93 12.67 -2.11
C PRO A 202 7.54 12.15 -1.68
N GLY A 203 6.77 12.96 -0.96
CA GLY A 203 5.40 12.63 -0.56
C GLY A 203 4.48 12.40 -1.76
N ILE A 204 4.48 13.32 -2.72
CA ILE A 204 3.72 13.25 -3.96
C ILE A 204 4.18 12.04 -4.78
N GLN A 205 5.49 11.83 -4.94
CA GLN A 205 6.04 10.68 -5.66
C GLN A 205 5.61 9.35 -5.02
N TYR A 206 5.74 9.25 -3.70
CA TYR A 206 5.37 8.06 -2.92
C TYR A 206 3.90 7.72 -3.08
N LEU A 207 3.02 8.71 -2.96
CA LEU A 207 1.57 8.53 -3.03
C LEU A 207 1.08 8.27 -4.46
N SER A 208 1.64 8.97 -5.45
CA SER A 208 1.29 8.78 -6.86
C SER A 208 1.64 7.38 -7.36
N SER A 209 2.78 6.83 -6.91
CA SER A 209 3.18 5.45 -7.25
C SER A 209 2.19 4.37 -6.77
N ARG A 210 1.29 4.70 -5.85
CA ARG A 210 0.32 3.79 -5.23
C ARG A 210 -1.10 3.90 -5.81
N LEU A 211 -1.45 4.96 -6.53
CA LEU A 211 -2.85 5.31 -6.81
C LEU A 211 -3.44 4.83 -8.13
N ARG A 212 -2.63 4.24 -9.01
CA ARG A 212 -3.13 3.56 -10.23
C ARG A 212 -2.19 2.50 -10.75
N THR A 213 -0.92 2.69 -10.47
CA THR A 213 0.12 1.74 -10.76
C THR A 213 0.13 0.67 -9.68
N HIS A 214 -0.31 -0.54 -10.03
CA HIS A 214 0.03 -1.78 -9.32
C HIS A 214 1.55 -2.04 -9.37
N ILE A 215 2.39 -1.07 -8.98
CA ILE A 215 3.85 -1.16 -9.08
C ILE A 215 4.41 -2.17 -8.08
N TYR A 216 3.72 -2.45 -6.97
CA TYR A 216 4.03 -3.61 -6.15
C TYR A 216 2.76 -4.23 -5.56
N SER A 217 2.31 -5.33 -6.18
CA SER A 217 1.26 -6.26 -5.73
C SER A 217 -0.21 -5.80 -5.85
N LEU A 218 -0.94 -6.45 -6.77
CA LEU A 218 -2.38 -6.79 -6.80
C LEU A 218 -3.37 -6.03 -5.86
N LEU A 219 -4.41 -5.43 -6.48
CA LEU A 219 -5.62 -4.77 -5.93
C LEU A 219 -5.35 -3.32 -5.42
N SER A 220 -6.08 -2.25 -5.74
CA SER A 220 -7.46 -2.05 -6.22
C SER A 220 -7.70 -0.61 -6.73
N PHE A 221 -8.77 -0.40 -7.52
CA PHE A 221 -9.25 0.86 -8.13
C PHE A 221 -10.04 1.77 -7.15
N VAL A 222 -9.89 3.10 -7.34
CA VAL A 222 -10.69 4.29 -6.92
C VAL A 222 -10.87 4.62 -5.42
N GLY A 223 -10.58 5.89 -5.08
CA GLY A 223 -11.11 6.60 -3.90
C GLY A 223 -10.12 6.78 -2.75
N TRP A 224 -9.19 7.73 -2.86
CA TRP A 224 -8.17 7.95 -1.84
C TRP A 224 -8.02 9.44 -1.55
N ILE A 225 -8.83 9.94 -0.63
CA ILE A 225 -8.75 11.31 -0.07
C ILE A 225 -8.58 11.24 1.46
N LEU A 226 -8.97 10.15 2.13
CA LEU A 226 -8.92 10.01 3.60
C LEU A 226 -7.57 9.54 4.16
N VAL A 227 -6.62 9.18 3.30
CA VAL A 227 -5.37 8.50 3.70
C VAL A 227 -4.22 9.47 4.03
N PHE A 228 -4.41 10.75 3.72
CA PHE A 228 -3.36 11.78 3.71
C PHE A 228 -3.01 12.35 5.09
N HIS A 229 -3.99 12.50 5.98
CA HIS A 229 -3.77 13.14 7.30
C HIS A 229 -2.81 12.36 8.23
N GLN A 230 -2.52 11.09 7.95
CA GLN A 230 -1.72 10.24 8.83
C GLN A 230 -0.23 10.15 8.45
N VAL A 231 0.11 10.40 7.18
CA VAL A 231 1.50 10.28 6.68
C VAL A 231 2.40 11.38 7.28
N PHE A 232 1.81 12.54 7.54
CA PHE A 232 2.52 13.75 7.90
C PHE A 232 2.34 14.16 9.37
N SER A 233 1.98 13.23 10.25
CA SER A 233 1.95 13.47 11.70
C SER A 233 3.37 13.82 12.18
N GLN A 234 3.57 15.03 12.69
CA GLN A 234 4.85 15.46 13.22
C GLN A 234 5.14 14.70 14.51
N HIS A 235 6.25 13.98 14.51
CA HIS A 235 6.96 13.53 15.69
C HIS A 235 8.43 13.98 15.54
N LYS A 236 9.15 14.10 16.67
CA LYS A 236 10.42 14.83 16.83
C LYS A 236 11.47 14.62 15.72
N ASP A 237 12.41 15.56 15.64
CA ASP A 237 13.53 15.62 14.69
C ASP A 237 14.09 14.25 14.24
N CYS A 238 14.17 14.05 12.93
CA CYS A 238 14.80 12.89 12.31
C CYS A 238 15.99 13.31 11.44
N PHE A 239 17.01 12.46 11.36
CA PHE A 239 18.17 12.64 10.50
C PHE A 239 18.22 11.51 9.47
N LEU A 240 18.33 11.88 8.19
CA LEU A 240 18.45 10.93 7.09
C LEU A 240 19.90 10.89 6.65
N LEU A 241 20.51 9.71 6.73
CA LEU A 241 21.84 9.47 6.18
C LEU A 241 21.70 8.87 4.77
N ARG A 242 22.63 9.23 3.90
CA ARG A 242 22.67 8.82 2.49
C ARG A 242 23.84 7.88 2.26
#